data_AF-A0A382V7H1-F1
#
_entry.id   AF-A0A382V7H1-F1
#
_cell.length_a   1.000
_cell.length_b   1.000
_cell.length_c   1.000
_cell.angle_alpha   90.00
_cell.angle_beta   90.00
_cell.angle_gamma   90.00
#
_symmetry.space_group_name_H-M   'P 1'
#
loop_
_entity.id
_entity.type
_entity.pdbx_description
1 polymer ?
#
loop_
_entity_poly.entity_id
_entity_poly.type
_entity_poly.pdbx_seq_one_letter_code
_entity_poly.pdbx_strand_id
1 'polypeptide(L)'
;MSKNILGLFYMLVSVTFFSLMDICVKLTGEYALGEILFFRSLFGFLPIFFLIPKDRLKNFYKTQKIGLHLWRSLFGATAMASIFIALRNLELAETVAMTFAGPIFVTLFSIFFLSEKVRLTRWSAVILGFIGVIF
;
A
#
# COMPACT_ATOMS: atom_id res chain seq x y z
N MET A 1 -2.11 -26.25 10.07
CA MET A 1 -1.31 -25.03 10.37
C MET A 1 -2.19 -24.05 11.14
N SER A 2 -1.70 -23.47 12.25
CA SER A 2 -2.47 -22.44 12.97
C SER A 2 -2.75 -21.26 12.04
N LYS A 3 -3.94 -20.64 12.12
CA LYS A 3 -4.32 -19.48 11.30
C LYS A 3 -3.28 -18.35 11.40
N ASN A 4 -2.60 -18.23 12.55
CA ASN A 4 -1.55 -17.25 12.78
C ASN A 4 -0.29 -17.52 11.93
N ILE A 5 0.11 -18.78 11.79
CA ILE A 5 1.29 -19.17 10.98
C ILE A 5 1.00 -18.95 9.50
N LEU A 6 -0.24 -19.23 9.06
CA LEU A 6 -0.67 -18.95 7.69
C LEU A 6 -0.67 -17.44 7.39
N GLY A 7 -1.13 -16.62 8.35
CA GLY A 7 -1.04 -15.16 8.24
C GLY A 7 0.40 -14.65 8.14
N LEU A 8 1.30 -15.17 8.98
CA LEU A 8 2.73 -14.85 8.94
C LEU A 8 3.32 -15.19 7.56
N PHE A 9 3.03 -16.38 7.04
CA PHE A 9 3.51 -16.82 5.73
C PHE A 9 3.05 -15.87 4.62
N TYR A 10 1.77 -15.49 4.58
CA TYR A 10 1.28 -14.53 3.60
C TYR A 10 1.92 -13.16 3.73
N MET A 11 2.21 -12.71 4.95
CA MET A 11 2.92 -11.45 5.17
C MET A 11 4.34 -11.49 4.61
N LEU A 12 5.10 -12.55 4.87
CA LEU A 12 6.46 -12.72 4.36
C LEU A 12 6.50 -12.78 2.82
N VAL A 13 5.59 -13.54 2.23
CA VAL A 13 5.43 -13.60 0.77
C VAL A 13 5.11 -12.20 0.24
N SER A 14 4.12 -11.52 0.81
CA SER A 14 3.72 -10.18 0.39
C SER A 14 4.90 -9.19 0.42
N VAL A 15 5.64 -9.12 1.53
CA VAL A 15 6.77 -8.20 1.68
C VAL A 15 7.87 -8.52 0.66
N THR A 16 8.16 -9.80 0.43
CA THR A 16 9.15 -10.23 -0.57
C THR A 16 8.78 -9.75 -1.98
N PHE A 17 7.52 -9.95 -2.39
CA PHE A 17 7.04 -9.50 -3.70
C PHE A 17 7.03 -7.97 -3.83
N PHE A 18 6.70 -7.23 -2.76
CA PHE A 18 6.79 -5.78 -2.76
C PHE A 18 8.24 -5.29 -2.90
N SER A 19 9.19 -5.88 -2.17
CA SER A 19 10.60 -5.51 -2.28
C SER A 19 11.16 -5.80 -3.69
N LEU A 20 10.83 -6.95 -4.28
CA LEU A 20 11.22 -7.27 -5.66
C LEU A 20 10.65 -6.26 -6.66
N MET A 21 9.39 -5.89 -6.48
CA MET A 21 8.71 -4.90 -7.30
C MET A 21 9.38 -3.52 -7.21
N ASP A 22 9.76 -3.05 -6.02
CA ASP A 22 10.45 -1.76 -5.85
C ASP A 22 11.79 -1.73 -6.60
N ILE A 23 12.54 -2.85 -6.57
CA ILE A 23 13.79 -3.02 -7.33
C ILE A 23 13.50 -2.95 -8.84
N CYS A 24 12.49 -3.68 -9.33
CA CYS A 24 12.11 -3.64 -10.75
C CYS A 24 11.72 -2.22 -11.21
N VAL A 25 10.98 -1.48 -10.38
CA VAL A 25 10.61 -0.08 -10.67
C VAL A 25 11.86 0.81 -10.73
N LYS A 26 12.81 0.61 -9.83
CA LYS A 26 14.07 1.37 -9.85
C LYS A 26 14.90 1.09 -11.11
N LEU A 27 14.97 -0.17 -11.54
CA LEU A 27 15.69 -0.59 -12.75
C LEU A 27 15.03 -0.12 -14.06
N THR A 28 13.73 0.14 -14.04
CA THR A 28 12.96 0.59 -15.22
C THR A 28 12.95 2.12 -15.37
N GLY A 29 13.92 2.82 -14.77
CA GLY A 29 14.02 4.28 -14.75
C GLY A 29 14.13 4.96 -16.13
N GLU A 30 14.40 4.20 -17.20
CA GLU A 30 14.44 4.67 -18.59
C GLU A 30 13.04 4.88 -19.19
N TYR A 31 12.03 4.15 -18.71
CA TYR A 31 10.66 4.24 -19.23
C TYR A 31 9.90 5.44 -18.65
N ALA A 32 8.85 5.87 -19.33
CA ALA A 32 7.99 6.91 -18.78
C ALA A 32 7.21 6.37 -17.58
N LEU A 33 7.13 7.16 -16.51
CA LEU A 33 6.47 6.76 -15.27
C LEU A 33 5.00 6.34 -15.50
N GLY A 34 4.30 7.05 -16.40
CA GLY A 34 2.93 6.70 -16.78
C GLY A 34 2.78 5.32 -17.41
N GLU A 35 3.75 4.87 -18.22
CA GLU A 35 3.73 3.54 -18.85
C GLU A 35 3.87 2.44 -17.80
N ILE A 36 4.82 2.60 -16.88
CA ILE A 36 5.06 1.64 -15.80
C ILE A 36 3.81 1.53 -14.92
N LEU A 37 3.20 2.65 -14.52
CA LEU A 37 1.97 2.65 -13.74
C LEU A 37 0.81 2.00 -14.50
N PHE A 38 0.65 2.31 -15.80
CA PHE A 38 -0.41 1.73 -16.62
C PHE A 38 -0.28 0.21 -16.71
N PHE A 39 0.88 -0.31 -17.09
CA PHE A 39 1.10 -1.75 -17.22
C PHE A 39 0.98 -2.46 -15.88
N ARG A 40 1.52 -1.87 -14.80
CA ARG A 40 1.36 -2.41 -13.44
C ARG A 40 -0.12 -2.56 -13.08
N SER A 41 -0.92 -1.52 -13.27
CA SER A 41 -2.36 -1.55 -12.96
C SER A 41 -3.10 -2.54 -13.86
N LEU A 42 -2.75 -2.58 -15.16
CA LEU A 42 -3.34 -3.51 -16.12
C LEU A 42 -3.09 -4.97 -15.75
N PHE A 43 -1.84 -5.35 -15.50
CA PHE A 43 -1.48 -6.71 -15.09
C PHE A 43 -1.98 -7.04 -13.68
N GLY A 44 -2.13 -6.04 -12.81
CA GLY A 44 -2.76 -6.21 -11.50
C GLY A 44 -4.23 -6.68 -11.57
N PHE A 45 -4.95 -6.41 -12.66
CA PHE A 45 -6.31 -6.91 -12.84
C PHE A 45 -6.38 -8.42 -13.08
N LEU A 46 -5.34 -9.05 -13.65
CA LEU A 46 -5.31 -10.49 -13.93
C LEU A 46 -5.56 -11.34 -12.68
N PRO A 47 -4.76 -11.24 -11.60
CA PRO A 47 -4.99 -12.05 -10.40
C PRO A 47 -6.34 -11.71 -9.74
N ILE A 48 -6.76 -10.44 -9.78
CA ILE A 48 -8.06 -10.02 -9.24
C ILE A 48 -9.20 -10.73 -9.98
N PHE A 49 -9.12 -10.83 -11.30
CA PHE A 49 -10.13 -11.51 -12.11
C PHE A 49 -10.27 -12.99 -11.73
N PHE A 50 -9.17 -13.71 -11.50
CA PHE A 50 -9.19 -15.11 -11.07
C PHE A 50 -9.66 -15.30 -9.62
N LEU A 51 -9.57 -14.27 -8.79
CA LEU A 51 -10.07 -14.27 -7.41
C LEU A 51 -11.60 -14.08 -7.31
N ILE A 52 -12.27 -13.64 -8.38
CA ILE A 52 -13.72 -13.43 -8.37
C ILE A 52 -14.43 -14.79 -8.36
N PRO A 53 -15.32 -15.06 -7.38
CA PRO A 53 -16.12 -16.27 -7.38
C PRO A 53 -17.00 -16.34 -8.65
N LYS A 54 -16.96 -17.49 -9.35
CA LYS A 54 -17.70 -17.70 -10.61
C LYS A 54 -19.19 -17.34 -10.48
N ASP A 55 -19.78 -17.67 -9.33
CA ASP A 55 -21.20 -17.48 -9.02
C ASP A 55 -21.58 -16.00 -8.86
N ARG A 56 -20.60 -15.12 -8.65
CA ARG A 56 -20.82 -13.68 -8.43
C ARG A 56 -20.37 -12.80 -9.60
N LEU A 57 -19.82 -13.34 -10.69
CA LEU A 57 -19.31 -12.56 -11.83
C LEU A 57 -20.25 -11.43 -12.30
N LYS A 58 -21.56 -11.69 -12.39
CA LYS A 58 -22.55 -10.70 -12.84
C LYS A 58 -22.89 -9.59 -11.83
N ASN A 59 -22.74 -9.86 -10.53
CA ASN A 59 -23.15 -8.95 -9.45
C ASN A 59 -21.97 -8.43 -8.61
N PHE A 60 -20.76 -8.94 -8.82
CA PHE A 60 -19.56 -8.61 -8.03
C PHE A 60 -19.23 -7.12 -8.06
N TYR A 61 -19.40 -6.48 -9.21
CA TYR A 61 -19.09 -5.06 -9.41
C TYR A 61 -20.21 -4.11 -8.96
N LYS A 62 -21.38 -4.63 -8.56
CA LYS A 62 -22.46 -3.80 -8.03
C LYS A 62 -22.12 -3.40 -6.59
N THR A 63 -21.77 -2.14 -6.39
CA THR A 63 -21.49 -1.56 -5.07
C THR A 63 -22.47 -0.45 -4.76
N GLN A 64 -23.00 -0.45 -3.53
CA GLN A 64 -23.83 0.65 -3.02
C GLN A 64 -22.96 1.82 -2.50
N LYS A 65 -21.64 1.62 -2.38
CA LYS A 65 -20.71 2.59 -1.78
C LYS A 65 -19.74 3.18 -2.80
N ILE A 66 -20.26 3.62 -3.95
CA ILE A 66 -19.47 4.16 -5.07
C ILE A 66 -18.53 5.29 -4.60
N GLY A 67 -19.01 6.19 -3.74
CA GLY A 67 -18.20 7.28 -3.19
C GLY A 67 -16.95 6.81 -2.43
N LEU A 68 -17.06 5.73 -1.65
CA LEU A 68 -15.89 5.17 -0.95
C LEU A 68 -14.90 4.50 -1.91
N HIS A 69 -15.39 3.86 -2.97
CA HIS A 69 -14.51 3.30 -4.01
C HIS A 69 -13.78 4.39 -4.78
N LEU A 70 -14.45 5.52 -5.08
CA LEU A 70 -13.83 6.68 -5.72
C LEU A 70 -12.73 7.26 -4.84
N TRP A 71 -13.02 7.54 -3.56
CA TRP A 71 -11.99 8.04 -2.63
C TRP A 71 -10.83 7.05 -2.47
N ARG A 72 -11.12 5.76 -2.31
CA ARG A 72 -10.09 4.71 -2.24
C ARG A 72 -9.21 4.71 -3.49
N SER A 73 -9.82 4.78 -4.67
CA SER A 73 -9.09 4.77 -5.93
C SER A 73 -8.28 6.04 -6.12
N LEU A 74 -8.82 7.21 -5.75
CA LEU A 74 -8.13 8.48 -5.86
C LEU A 74 -6.90 8.52 -4.95
N PHE A 75 -7.08 8.29 -3.64
CA PHE A 75 -5.97 8.29 -2.69
C PHE A 75 -4.95 7.19 -2.99
N GLY A 76 -5.42 6.01 -3.42
CA GLY A 76 -4.56 4.90 -3.82
C GLY A 76 -3.72 5.24 -5.06
N ALA A 77 -4.34 5.82 -6.08
CA ALA A 77 -3.63 6.23 -7.30
C ALA A 77 -2.63 7.34 -7.03
N THR A 78 -2.99 8.35 -6.22
CA THR A 78 -2.07 9.42 -5.84
C THR A 78 -0.91 8.89 -5.01
N ALA A 79 -1.17 8.02 -4.03
CA ALA A 79 -0.11 7.40 -3.23
C ALA A 79 0.85 6.58 -4.10
N MET A 80 0.31 5.83 -5.06
CA MET A 80 1.12 5.03 -5.97
C MET A 80 1.94 5.88 -6.95
N ALA A 81 1.39 6.97 -7.46
CA ALA A 81 2.15 7.92 -8.26
C ALA A 81 3.30 8.52 -7.43
N SER A 82 3.01 8.98 -6.20
CA SER A 82 4.02 9.56 -5.31
C SER A 82 5.15 8.59 -4.97
N ILE A 83 4.85 7.32 -4.65
CA ILE A 83 5.91 6.35 -4.32
C ILE A 83 6.77 6.02 -5.54
N PHE A 84 6.19 5.96 -6.75
CA PHE A 84 6.96 5.73 -7.97
C PHE A 84 7.85 6.93 -8.32
N ILE A 85 7.35 8.15 -8.10
CA ILE A 85 8.14 9.38 -8.25
C ILE A 85 9.29 9.38 -7.24
N ALA A 86 9.03 9.02 -5.98
CA ALA A 86 10.05 8.91 -4.93
C ALA A 86 11.11 7.86 -5.32
N LEU A 87 10.70 6.65 -5.68
CA LEU A 87 11.60 5.57 -6.12
C LEU A 87 12.47 6.01 -7.30
N ARG A 88 11.97 6.82 -8.23
CA ARG A 88 12.77 7.30 -9.36
C ARG A 88 13.83 8.32 -8.93
N ASN A 89 13.45 9.27 -8.07
CA ASN A 89 14.28 10.43 -7.75
C ASN A 89 15.16 10.27 -6.50
N LEU A 90 14.82 9.36 -5.60
CA LEU A 90 15.52 9.12 -4.34
C LEU A 90 16.16 7.73 -4.33
N GLU A 91 17.07 7.49 -3.39
CA GLU A 91 17.58 6.14 -3.17
C GLU A 91 16.48 5.21 -2.63
N LEU A 92 16.64 3.91 -2.88
CA LEU A 92 15.68 2.90 -2.41
C LEU A 92 15.55 2.96 -0.88
N ALA A 93 16.68 3.11 -0.17
CA ALA A 93 16.71 3.18 1.28
C ALA A 93 15.94 4.41 1.81
N GLU A 94 16.16 5.59 1.23
CA GLU A 94 15.46 6.83 1.62
C GLU A 94 13.95 6.70 1.37
N THR A 95 13.57 6.14 0.21
CA THR A 95 12.15 5.96 -0.13
C THR A 95 11.47 5.04 0.88
N VAL A 96 12.07 3.90 1.20
CA VAL A 96 11.54 2.96 2.19
C VAL A 96 11.48 3.59 3.58
N ALA A 97 12.52 4.31 3.99
CA ALA A 97 12.54 5.02 5.28
C ALA A 97 11.38 6.02 5.39
N MET A 98 11.10 6.81 4.35
CA MET A 98 9.95 7.72 4.34
C MET A 98 8.61 6.99 4.54
N THR A 99 8.45 5.78 3.98
CA THR A 99 7.21 4.99 4.19
C THR A 99 7.01 4.55 5.63
N PHE A 100 8.07 4.42 6.42
CA PHE A 100 7.97 4.11 7.86
C PHE A 100 7.40 5.26 8.70
N ALA A 101 7.27 6.47 8.15
CA ALA A 101 6.48 7.53 8.77
C ALA A 101 4.95 7.28 8.64
N GLY A 102 4.52 6.35 7.78
CA GLY A 102 3.12 6.02 7.53
C GLY A 102 2.26 5.77 8.78
N PRO A 103 2.71 5.00 9.79
CA PRO A 103 1.98 4.78 11.04
C PRO A 103 1.62 6.06 11.81
N ILE A 104 2.42 7.12 11.71
CA ILE A 104 2.13 8.42 12.33
C ILE A 104 0.89 9.02 11.70
N PHE A 105 0.88 9.09 10.37
CA PHE A 105 -0.24 9.63 9.61
C PHE A 105 -1.49 8.78 9.79
N VAL A 106 -1.37 7.45 9.78
CA VAL A 106 -2.50 6.54 10.03
C VAL A 106 -3.09 6.77 11.43
N THR A 107 -2.25 6.91 12.45
CA THR A 107 -2.69 7.17 13.83
C THR A 107 -3.36 8.54 13.95
N LEU A 108 -2.80 9.56 13.31
CA LEU A 108 -3.38 10.90 13.29
C LEU A 108 -4.74 10.91 12.59
N PHE A 109 -4.81 10.32 11.40
CA PHE A 109 -6.04 10.25 10.60
C PHE A 109 -7.09 9.32 11.20
N SER A 110 -6.74 8.31 12.01
CA SER A 110 -7.75 7.48 12.67
C SER A 110 -8.59 8.26 13.69
N ILE A 111 -8.03 9.31 14.30
CA ILE A 111 -8.78 10.23 15.18
C ILE A 111 -9.87 10.95 14.38
N PHE A 112 -9.53 11.45 13.19
CA PHE A 112 -10.46 12.24 12.37
C PHE A 112 -11.49 11.37 11.64
N PHE A 113 -11.06 10.28 11.00
CA PHE A 113 -11.94 9.46 10.14
C PHE A 113 -12.66 8.34 10.90
N LEU A 114 -12.04 7.76 11.93
CA LEU A 114 -12.63 6.66 12.71
C LEU A 114 -13.13 7.11 14.09
N SER A 115 -12.89 8.37 14.49
CA SER A 115 -13.22 8.88 15.82
C SER A 115 -12.59 8.03 16.94
N GLU A 116 -11.43 7.40 16.68
CA GLU A 116 -10.72 6.61 17.69
C GLU A 116 -10.07 7.51 18.75
N LYS A 117 -10.19 7.12 20.02
CA LYS A 117 -9.44 7.75 21.11
C LYS A 117 -8.08 7.09 21.24
N VAL A 118 -7.04 7.76 20.72
CA VAL A 118 -5.66 7.27 20.78
C VAL A 118 -5.10 7.51 22.19
N ARG A 119 -4.82 6.41 22.90
CA ARG A 119 -4.18 6.45 24.23
C ARG A 119 -2.71 6.83 24.13
N LEU A 120 -2.15 7.39 25.21
CA LEU A 120 -0.71 7.73 25.33
C LEU A 120 0.23 6.58 24.95
N THR A 121 -0.15 5.33 25.24
CA THR A 121 0.63 4.13 24.88
C THR A 121 0.78 3.91 23.38
N ARG A 122 -0.21 4.30 22.58
CA ARG A 122 -0.11 4.23 21.10
C ARG A 122 0.75 5.37 20.57
N TRP A 123 0.61 6.58 21.13
CA TRP A 123 1.47 7.71 20.79
C TRP A 123 2.95 7.43 21.09
N SER A 124 3.27 6.80 22.23
CA SER A 124 4.64 6.43 22.54
C SER A 124 5.21 5.39 21.57
N ALA A 125 4.41 4.40 21.15
CA ALA A 125 4.83 3.41 20.14
C ALA A 125 5.09 4.06 18.77
N VAL A 126 4.25 5.02 18.37
CA VAL A 126 4.41 5.78 17.13
C VAL A 126 5.67 6.64 17.16
N ILE A 127 5.92 7.35 18.26
CA ILE A 127 7.13 8.18 18.43
C ILE A 127 8.39 7.31 18.43
N LEU A 128 8.39 6.19 19.17
CA LEU A 128 9.50 5.24 19.17
C LEU A 128 9.77 4.65 17.77
N GLY A 129 8.71 4.28 17.05
CA GLY A 129 8.81 3.83 15.66
C GLY A 129 9.42 4.89 14.75
N PHE A 130 9.03 6.16 14.93
CA PHE A 130 9.56 7.27 14.13
C PHE A 130 11.03 7.59 14.44
N ILE A 131 11.44 7.50 15.70
CA ILE A 131 12.86 7.65 16.08
C ILE A 131 13.71 6.66 15.28
N GLY A 132 13.27 5.40 15.17
CA GLY A 132 13.96 4.39 14.35
C GLY A 132 13.96 4.64 12.84
N VAL A 133 13.25 5.66 12.34
CA VAL A 133 13.31 6.07 10.92
C VAL A 133 14.39 7.13 10.69
N ILE A 134 14.69 7.92 11.72
CA ILE A 134 15.67 9.03 11.65
C ILE A 134 17.11 8.52 11.76
N PHE A 135 17.31 7.40 12.46
CA PHE A 135 18.61 6.77 12.72
C PHE A 135 18.80 5.53 11.86
#